data_AF-A0A954TPK7-F1
#
_entry.id   AF-A0A954TPK7-F1
#
_cell.length_a   1.000
_cell.length_b   1.000
_cell.length_c   1.000
_cell.angle_alpha   90.00
_cell.angle_beta   90.00
_cell.angle_gamma   90.00
#
_symmetry.space_group_name_H-M   'P 1'
#
loop_
_entity.id
_entity.type
_entity.pdbx_description
1 polymer ?
#
loop_
_entity_poly.entity_id
_entity_poly.type
_entity_poly.pdbx_seq_one_letter_code
_entity_poly.pdbx_strand_id
1 'polypeptide(L)' 'MMQTAVIPSMNDPSSAPPHSSGPEGLGYSVWKFDGQSWQLKKNCAAEGAVLSPPPAIEGKFKGQLRSTACVAA' A
#
# COMPACT_ATOMS: atom_id res chain seq x y z
N MET A 1 25.01 -25.96 7.51
CA MET A 1 24.30 -25.93 6.21
C MET A 1 23.38 -24.73 6.24
N MET A 2 23.65 -23.69 5.44
CA MET A 2 22.82 -22.47 5.39
C MET A 2 21.84 -22.63 4.23
N GLN A 3 20.55 -22.70 4.52
CA GLN A 3 19.51 -22.93 3.51
C GLN A 3 19.13 -21.59 2.88
N THR A 4 19.72 -21.29 1.72
CA THR A 4 19.33 -20.13 0.91
C THR A 4 17.92 -20.37 0.35
N ALA A 5 16.96 -19.53 0.74
CA ALA A 5 15.63 -19.53 0.15
C ALA A 5 15.74 -19.11 -1.32
N VAL A 6 15.50 -20.04 -2.24
CA VAL A 6 15.32 -19.75 -3.66
C VAL A 6 13.92 -19.15 -3.80
N ILE A 7 13.85 -17.84 -4.03
CA ILE A 7 12.60 -17.17 -4.40
C ILE A 7 12.34 -17.53 -5.88
N PRO A 8 11.24 -18.22 -6.22
CA PRO A 8 10.94 -18.46 -7.62
C PRO A 8 10.66 -17.11 -8.31
N SER A 9 11.41 -16.84 -9.37
CA SER A 9 11.20 -15.70 -10.26
C SER A 9 9.86 -15.89 -10.97
N MET A 10 8.77 -15.38 -10.37
CA MET A 10 7.48 -15.31 -11.02
C MET A 10 7.53 -14.17 -12.04
N ASN A 11 7.70 -14.56 -13.30
CA ASN A 11 7.52 -13.71 -14.46
C ASN A 11 6.01 -13.50 -14.67
N ASP A 12 5.39 -12.71 -13.81
CA ASP A 12 4.00 -12.24 -13.95
C ASP A 12 4.07 -10.87 -14.65
N PRO A 13 3.46 -10.69 -15.84
CA PRO A 13 3.49 -9.41 -16.54
C PRO A 13 2.45 -8.48 -15.91
N SER A 14 2.63 -8.14 -14.64
CA SER A 14 1.88 -7.06 -14.02
C SER A 14 2.53 -6.62 -12.72
N SER A 15 3.63 -5.87 -12.86
CA SER A 15 3.94 -4.80 -11.91
C SER A 15 2.90 -3.66 -11.98
N ALA A 16 1.68 -3.91 -12.48
CA ALA A 16 0.60 -2.97 -12.29
C ALA A 16 0.31 -2.98 -10.78
N PRO A 17 0.52 -1.86 -10.09
CA PRO A 17 0.16 -1.77 -8.69
C PRO A 17 -1.36 -2.03 -8.61
N PRO A 18 -1.86 -2.60 -7.49
CA PRO A 18 -3.25 -3.05 -7.36
C PRO A 18 -4.22 -2.03 -7.97
N HIS A 19 -5.28 -2.51 -8.63
CA HIS A 19 -6.18 -1.84 -9.60
C HIS A 19 -6.69 -0.40 -9.31
N SER A 20 -6.26 0.25 -8.23
CA SER A 20 -6.45 1.67 -7.95
C SER A 20 -5.18 2.53 -8.08
N SER A 21 -4.07 2.01 -8.62
CA SER A 21 -2.79 2.73 -8.72
C SER A 21 -2.21 2.74 -10.14
N GLY A 22 -3.06 2.47 -11.13
CA GLY A 22 -2.71 2.61 -12.54
C GLY A 22 -2.45 4.07 -12.94
N PRO A 23 -1.95 4.33 -14.17
CA PRO A 23 -1.61 5.67 -14.69
C PRO A 23 -2.81 6.63 -14.77
N GLU A 24 -4.01 6.12 -14.54
CA GLU A 24 -5.29 6.84 -14.57
C GLU A 24 -5.87 7.05 -13.15
N GLY A 25 -5.20 6.53 -12.12
CA GLY A 25 -5.61 6.60 -10.73
C GLY A 25 -5.05 7.84 -10.02
N LEU A 26 -5.79 8.35 -9.04
CA LEU A 26 -5.45 9.56 -8.27
C LEU A 26 -4.35 9.34 -7.21
N GLY A 27 -3.52 8.32 -7.42
CA GLY A 27 -2.46 7.89 -6.52
C GLY A 27 -2.94 7.03 -5.35
N TYR A 28 -2.09 6.92 -4.34
CA TYR A 28 -2.33 6.07 -3.16
C TYR A 28 -1.74 6.68 -1.90
N SER A 29 -2.24 6.23 -0.75
CA SER A 29 -1.66 6.56 0.56
C SER A 29 -1.11 5.31 1.23
N VAL A 30 0.01 5.47 1.93
CA VAL A 30 0.67 4.41 2.68
C VAL A 30 0.43 4.64 4.16
N TRP A 31 -0.12 3.64 4.83
CA TRP A 31 -0.40 3.60 6.25
C TRP A 31 0.54 2.65 6.95
N LYS A 32 0.98 3.01 8.16
CA LYS A 32 1.79 2.19 9.04
C LYS A 32 1.03 1.93 10.33
N PHE A 33 0.93 0.67 10.73
CA PHE A 33 0.38 0.32 12.04
C PHE A 33 1.43 0.56 13.13
N ASP A 34 1.10 1.32 14.17
CA ASP A 34 2.02 1.62 15.28
C ASP A 34 1.95 0.60 16.43
N GLY A 35 1.00 -0.34 16.37
CA GLY A 35 0.68 -1.30 17.43
C GLY A 35 -0.70 -1.08 18.06
N GLN A 36 -1.31 0.09 17.84
CA GLN A 36 -2.66 0.44 18.29
C GLN A 36 -3.53 0.96 17.14
N SER A 37 -2.96 1.74 16.22
CA SER A 37 -3.71 2.44 15.18
C SER A 37 -2.93 2.55 13.87
N TRP A 38 -3.65 2.79 12.78
CA TRP A 38 -3.05 3.11 11.48
C TRP A 38 -2.69 4.59 11.43
N GLN A 39 -1.43 4.86 11.10
CA GLN A 39 -0.88 6.20 10.97
C GLN A 39 -0.48 6.45 9.51
N LEU A 40 -0.84 7.61 8.96
CA LEU A 40 -0.45 7.96 7.59
C LEU A 40 1.07 8.15 7.55
N LYS A 41 1.74 7.32 6.76
CA LYS A 41 3.21 7.34 6.64
C LYS A 41 3.67 8.10 5.41
N LYS A 42 2.95 7.96 4.30
CA LYS A 42 3.27 8.65 3.05
C LYS A 42 2.00 8.94 2.26
N ASN A 43 1.89 10.17 1.77
CA ASN A 43 0.91 10.56 0.78
C ASN A 43 1.59 10.48 -0.61
N CYS A 44 1.08 9.63 -1.49
CA CYS A 44 1.46 9.55 -2.90
C CYS A 44 0.25 9.85 -3.81
N ALA A 45 -0.72 10.64 -3.32
CA ALA A 45 -1.88 11.05 -4.08
C ALA A 45 -1.50 12.14 -5.10
N ALA A 46 -2.25 12.18 -6.20
CA ALA A 46 -2.15 13.27 -7.17
C ALA A 46 -2.66 14.59 -6.56
N GLU A 47 -2.26 15.72 -7.14
CA GLU A 47 -2.77 17.03 -6.73
C GLU A 47 -4.29 17.10 -6.94
N GLY A 48 -5.03 17.56 -5.93
CA GLY A 48 -6.50 17.60 -5.93
C GLY A 48 -7.19 16.26 -5.58
N ALA A 49 -6.44 15.21 -5.27
CA ALA A 49 -7.00 13.94 -4.82
C ALA A 49 -7.28 13.92 -3.32
N VAL A 50 -8.34 13.21 -2.92
CA VAL A 50 -8.67 12.95 -1.52
C VAL A 50 -8.05 11.64 -1.06
N LEU A 51 -7.36 11.72 0.08
CA LEU A 51 -6.84 10.57 0.80
C LEU A 51 -8.01 9.70 1.27
N SER A 52 -8.00 8.42 0.88
CA SER A 52 -8.90 7.46 1.51
C SER A 52 -8.58 7.32 3.00
N PRO A 53 -9.59 6.98 3.83
CA PRO A 53 -9.38 6.70 5.23
C PRO A 53 -8.38 5.54 5.47
N PRO A 54 -7.86 5.40 6.70
CA PRO A 54 -6.99 4.28 7.04
C PRO A 54 -7.67 2.92 6.78
N PRO A 55 -6.90 1.84 6.63
CA PRO A 55 -7.46 0.50 6.47
C PRO A 55 -8.44 0.16 7.60
N ALA A 56 -9.65 -0.29 7.24
CA ALA A 56 -10.69 -0.68 8.20
C ALA A 56 -10.34 -1.95 8.99
N ILE A 57 -9.44 -2.77 8.46
CA ILE A 57 -8.95 -3.97 9.15
C ILE A 57 -7.87 -3.60 10.16
N GLU A 58 -7.86 -4.28 11.30
CA GLU A 58 -6.81 -4.08 12.30
C GLU A 58 -5.43 -4.50 11.79
N GLY A 59 -4.40 -3.80 12.27
CA GLY A 59 -3.02 -4.19 12.02
C GLY A 59 -2.65 -5.44 12.81
N LYS A 60 -1.84 -6.30 12.20
CA LYS A 60 -1.38 -7.57 12.79
C LYS A 60 -0.12 -7.42 13.64
N PHE A 61 0.74 -6.46 13.29
CA PHE A 61 1.99 -6.20 14.00
C PHE A 61 2.48 -4.77 13.80
N LYS A 62 3.18 -4.24 14.80
CA LYS A 62 3.80 -2.90 14.74
C LYS A 62 4.77 -2.82 13.56
N GLY A 63 4.59 -1.81 12.72
CA GLY A 63 5.37 -1.60 11.51
C GLY A 63 4.76 -2.17 10.24
N GLN A 64 3.64 -2.90 10.32
CA GLN A 64 2.92 -3.33 9.12
C GLN A 64 2.55 -2.15 8.24
N LEU A 65 2.75 -2.29 6.93
CA LEU A 65 2.38 -1.31 5.93
C LEU A 65 1.16 -1.78 5.13
N ARG A 66 0.30 -0.83 4.79
CA ARG A 66 -0.78 -1.02 3.82
C ARG A 66 -0.93 0.20 2.92
N SER A 67 -1.39 -0.04 1.70
CA SER A 67 -1.77 1.01 0.77
C SER A 67 -3.28 1.08 0.63
N THR A 68 -3.80 2.29 0.47
CA THR A 68 -5.20 2.56 0.09
C THR A 68 -5.23 3.47 -1.14
N ALA A 69 -6.17 3.20 -2.05
CA ALA A 69 -6.46 4.05 -3.20
C ALA A 69 -6.74 5.50 -2.79
N CYS A 70 -6.40 6.48 -3.61
CA CYS A 70 -6.97 7.83 -3.48
C CYS A 70 -8.09 8.02 -4.51
N VAL A 71 -9.01 8.92 -4.22
CA VAL A 71 -10.21 9.20 -5.05
C VAL A 71 -10.30 10.69 -5.38
N ALA A 72 -11.20 11.04 -6.31
CA ALA A 72 -11.41 12.44 -6.69
C ALA A 72 -12.06 13.20 -5.53
N ALA A 73 -11.71 14.47 -5.39
CA ALA A 73 -12.37 15.38 -4.45
C ALA A 73 -13.82 15.66 -4.82
#